data_AF-A0A1I2KP95-F1
#
_entry.id   AF-A0A1I2KP95-F1
#
_cell.length_a   1.000
_cell.length_b   1.000
_cell.length_c   1.000
_cell.angle_alpha   90.00
_cell.angle_beta   90.00
_cell.angle_gamma   90.00
#
_symmetry.space_group_name_H-M   'P 1'
#
loop_
_entity.id
_entity.type
_entity.pdbx_description
1 polymer ?
#
loop_
_entity_poly.entity_id
_entity_poly.type
_entity_poly.pdbx_seq_one_letter_code
_entity_poly.pdbx_strand_id
1 'polypeptide(L)' 'MEIIVALFVIVLAVVLDFFWFDVDRKRWGWMKKWTKVQRAIFLTGLIFLTFLIYLGMSFY' A
#
# COMPACT_ATOMS: atom_id res chain seq x y z
N MET A 1 13.35 20.72 -10.60
CA MET A 1 12.86 20.73 -9.21
C MET A 1 11.90 19.57 -8.97
N GLU A 2 10.88 19.40 -9.82
CA GLU A 2 9.95 18.24 -9.83
C GLU A 2 10.62 16.86 -9.76
N ILE A 3 11.64 16.62 -10.59
CA ILE A 3 12.32 15.31 -10.66
C ILE A 3 13.04 14.96 -9.34
N ILE A 4 13.60 15.95 -8.65
CA ILE A 4 14.30 15.73 -7.37
C ILE A 4 13.31 15.35 -6.28
N VAL A 5 12.14 16.00 -6.25
CA VAL A 5 11.05 15.66 -5.31
C VAL A 5 10.52 14.27 -5.61
N ALA A 6 10.28 13.94 -6.88
CA ALA A 6 9.84 12.60 -7.28
C ALA A 6 10.86 11.52 -6.88
N LEU A 7 12.15 11.74 -7.13
CA LEU A 7 13.22 10.83 -6.70
C LEU A 7 13.26 10.68 -5.19
N PHE A 8 13.11 11.77 -4.44
CA PHE A 8 13.09 11.73 -2.98
C PHE A 8 11.92 10.88 -2.46
N VAL A 9 10.71 11.08 -3.01
CA VAL A 9 9.52 10.28 -2.67
C VAL A 9 9.73 8.81 -3.00
N ILE A 10 10.29 8.49 -4.16
CA ILE A 10 10.58 7.10 -4.56
C ILE A 10 11.57 6.46 -3.59
N VAL A 11 12.67 7.14 -3.26
CA VAL A 11 13.67 6.62 -2.31
C VAL A 11 13.04 6.39 -0.94
N LEU A 12 12.24 7.34 -0.45
CA LEU A 12 11.54 7.21 0.84
C LEU A 12 10.57 6.02 0.82
N ALA A 13 9.81 5.85 -0.26
CA ALA A 13 8.90 4.73 -0.43
C ALA A 13 9.65 3.39 -0.42
N VAL A 14 10.78 3.28 -1.14
CA VAL A 14 11.60 2.06 -1.18
C VAL A 14 12.20 1.75 0.19
N VAL A 15 12.70 2.75 0.92
CA VAL A 15 13.25 2.58 2.27
C VAL A 15 12.16 2.11 3.23
N LEU A 16 11.00 2.76 3.23
CA LEU A 16 9.87 2.34 4.07
C LEU A 16 9.37 0.95 3.71
N ASP A 17 9.31 0.61 2.42
CA ASP A 17 8.90 -0.73 1.97
C ASP A 17 9.88 -1.81 2.43
N PHE A 18 11.18 -1.56 2.27
CA PHE A 18 12.22 -2.47 2.72
C PHE A 18 12.22 -2.67 4.25
N PHE A 19 12.10 -1.59 5.02
CA PHE A 19 12.18 -1.62 6.49
C PHE A 19 10.86 -1.90 7.20
N TRP A 20 9.72 -1.83 6.54
CA TRP A 20 8.41 -2.04 7.17
C TRP A 20 7.66 -3.21 6.55
N PHE A 21 7.59 -3.26 5.22
CA PHE A 21 6.78 -4.23 4.51
C PHE A 21 7.56 -5.53 4.18
N ASP A 22 8.90 -5.47 4.02
CA ASP A 22 9.73 -6.61 3.61
C ASP A 22 10.78 -7.09 4.64
N VAL A 23 10.70 -6.66 5.91
CA VAL A 23 11.63 -7.08 6.99
C VAL A 23 11.75 -8.60 7.12
N ASP A 24 10.64 -9.31 6.94
CA ASP A 24 10.60 -10.77 7.06
C ASP A 24 11.00 -11.51 5.77
N ARG A 25 11.39 -10.80 4.69
CA ARG A 25 11.51 -11.31 3.30
C ARG A 25 10.30 -12.11 2.84
N LYS A 26 9.16 -11.88 3.50
CA LYS A 26 7.88 -12.49 3.21
C LYS A 26 6.97 -11.36 2.82
N ARG A 27 6.54 -11.40 1.56
CA ARG A 27 5.43 -10.59 1.08
C ARG A 27 4.32 -10.66 2.15
N TRP A 28 3.97 -9.50 2.70
CA TRP A 28 2.90 -9.35 3.70
C TRP A 28 3.27 -9.83 5.10
N GLY A 29 4.57 -9.76 5.47
CA GLY A 29 5.10 -10.14 6.79
C GLY A 29 4.39 -9.45 7.97
N TRP A 30 4.04 -8.17 7.79
CA TRP A 30 3.21 -7.42 8.73
C TRP A 30 1.79 -8.00 8.96
N MET A 31 1.25 -8.75 7.99
CA MET A 31 -0.03 -9.48 8.12
C MET A 31 0.14 -10.93 8.60
N LYS A 32 1.36 -11.37 8.91
CA LYS A 32 1.65 -12.78 9.28
C LYS A 32 0.90 -13.23 10.53
N LYS A 33 0.67 -12.34 11.50
CA LYS A 33 -0.10 -12.62 12.73
C LYS A 33 -1.61 -12.37 12.59
N TRP A 34 -2.09 -11.89 11.45
CA TRP A 34 -3.50 -11.56 11.26
C TRP A 34 -4.33 -12.81 11.04
N THR A 35 -5.57 -12.77 11.55
CA THR A 35 -6.57 -13.81 11.29
C THR A 35 -7.05 -13.75 9.84
N LYS A 36 -7.65 -14.85 9.34
CA LYS A 36 -8.22 -14.90 7.98
C LYS A 36 -9.26 -13.79 7.75
N VAL A 37 -10.05 -13.48 8.79
CA VAL A 37 -11.08 -12.43 8.74
C VAL A 37 -10.46 -11.03 8.62
N GLN A 38 -9.42 -10.73 9.40
CA GLN A 38 -8.73 -9.44 9.32
C GLN A 38 -8.11 -9.19 7.94
N ARG A 39 -7.47 -10.23 7.36
CA ARG A 39 -6.93 -10.15 6.00
C ARG A 39 -8.03 -9.93 4.96
N ALA A 40 -9.16 -10.62 5.10
CA ALA A 40 -10.29 -10.47 4.20
C ALA A 40 -10.91 -9.05 4.28
N ILE A 41 -11.13 -8.53 5.48
CA ILE A 41 -11.66 -7.17 5.67
C ILE A 41 -10.72 -6.12 5.05
N PHE A 42 -9.40 -6.25 5.29
CA PHE A 42 -8.43 -5.32 4.74
C PHE A 42 -8.40 -5.35 3.20
N LEU A 43 -8.37 -6.55 2.60
CA LEU A 43 -8.38 -6.70 1.15
C LEU A 43 -9.67 -6.17 0.52
N THR A 44 -10.83 -6.50 1.09
CA THR A 44 -12.13 -6.01 0.61
C THR A 44 -12.23 -4.49 0.77
N GLY A 45 -11.75 -3.94 1.88
CA GLY A 45 -11.68 -2.49 2.10
C GLY A 45 -10.79 -1.79 1.08
N LEU A 46 -9.64 -2.38 0.74
CA LEU A 46 -8.73 -1.86 -0.29
C LEU A 46 -9.41 -1.83 -1.67
N ILE A 47 -10.08 -2.92 -2.05
CA ILE A 47 -10.81 -3.01 -3.33
C ILE A 47 -11.94 -1.98 -3.38
N PHE A 48 -12.72 -1.88 -2.30
CA PHE A 48 -13.82 -0.93 -2.20
C PHE A 48 -13.34 0.52 -2.28
N LEU A 49 -12.26 0.87 -1.57
CA LEU A 49 -11.67 2.21 -1.62
C LEU A 49 -11.15 2.55 -3.03
N THR A 50 -10.48 1.58 -3.67
CA THR A 50 -10.00 1.76 -5.05
C THR A 50 -11.15 2.01 -6.02
N PHE A 51 -12.25 1.28 -5.86
CA PHE A 51 -13.48 1.47 -6.64
C PHE A 51 -14.10 2.86 -6.41
N LEU A 52 -14.14 3.33 -5.16
CA LEU A 52 -14.63 4.68 -4.85
C LEU A 52 -13.78 5.78 -5.48
N ILE A 53 -12.45 5.65 -5.43
CA ILE A 53 -11.53 6.60 -6.06
C ILE A 53 -11.75 6.61 -7.58
N TYR A 54 -11.88 5.43 -8.20
CA TYR A 54 -12.15 5.32 -9.63
C TYR A 54 -13.47 5.98 -10.01
N LEU A 55 -14.55 5.74 -9.26
CA LEU A 55 -15.82 6.42 -9.49
C LEU A 55 -15.67 7.94 -9.36
N GLY A 56 -15.03 8.42 -8.28
CA GLY A 56 -14.81 9.85 -8.08
C GLY A 56 -14.03 10.50 -9.23
N MET A 57 -12.98 9.84 -9.72
CA MET A 57 -12.21 10.28 -10.89
C MET A 57 -13.01 10.19 -12.18
N SER A 58 -13.92 9.23 -12.32
CA SER A 58 -14.76 9.08 -13.52
C SER A 58 -15.83 10.17 -13.65
N PHE A 59 -16.19 10.83 -12.55
CA PHE A 59 -17.16 11.93 -12.54
C PHE A 59 -16.52 13.32 -12.68
N TYR A 60 -15.18 13.38 -12.83
CA TYR A 60 -14.39 14.60 -13.02
C TYR A 60 -13.76 14.60 -14.43
#